data_AF-A0A1W2AR29-F1
#
_entry.id   AF-A0A1W2AR29-F1
#
_cell.length_a   1.000
_cell.length_b   1.000
_cell.length_c   1.000
_cell.angle_alpha   90.00
_cell.angle_beta   90.00
_cell.angle_gamma   90.00
#
_symmetry.space_group_name_H-M   'P 1'
#
loop_
_entity.id
_entity.type
_entity.pdbx_description
1 polymer ?
#
loop_
_entity_poly.entity_id
_entity_poly.type
_entity_poly.pdbx_seq_one_letter_code
_entity_poly.pdbx_strand_id
1 'polypeptide(L)'
;MKKLLTLIIVLVSIYAVAQVGIGTETPDLSAMLDVKSTEKGFLPPRMTTAQRDAINGGTFTEGLVIYNTDLNCLQFWNATEWISSCDGVGNPGDGEDPGGEDPGDEDPETEWTLTSVASYNGISVIDGQGVSYNGETIPAASTITLNVNVTLTGPYNIAYTHAGTGLTFSASGNFTATGAQTITLVNNEIDIPWDTIGMLSMSLETNAANTLEISPIIDVKTIPASETQVVEVTSATGRIWMDRDLGARRAATGVIDLLSIGNMNQWGRGNDGHEIIVFRVAVGSQLGKGFNSTTSTLSPSDVPGHNQFITTSSGTNDWRATRNDALWQGVSGVNNPCPSGFRLPTSDEIQNEIVQYSITSAATAFATPMKFSTTGVRNFSNTFATTAGAGFQNINYWTSTAITGGIPGGLNRVYSAQLDNSSDGAGIKQTPKGGGYAVRCIKN
;
A
#
# COMPACT_ATOMS: atom_id res chain seq x y z
N MET A 1 -56.57 -49.41 -15.07
CA MET A 1 -55.09 -49.51 -15.09
C MET A 1 -54.51 -49.59 -16.51
N LYS A 2 -54.69 -50.67 -17.30
CA LYS A 2 -54.07 -50.78 -18.66
C LYS A 2 -54.26 -49.56 -19.58
N LYS A 3 -55.48 -48.98 -19.67
CA LYS A 3 -55.76 -47.79 -20.49
C LYS A 3 -55.11 -46.48 -19.99
N LEU A 4 -54.73 -46.40 -18.71
CA LEU A 4 -54.06 -45.22 -18.15
C LEU A 4 -52.56 -45.21 -18.51
N LEU A 5 -51.95 -46.40 -18.56
CA LEU A 5 -50.55 -46.58 -18.95
C LEU A 5 -50.31 -46.15 -20.41
N THR A 6 -51.27 -46.43 -21.31
CA THR A 6 -51.19 -46.02 -22.73
C THR A 6 -51.27 -44.49 -22.90
N LEU A 7 -52.03 -43.79 -22.06
CA LEU A 7 -52.15 -42.32 -22.15
C LEU A 7 -50.87 -41.61 -21.68
N ILE A 8 -50.19 -42.14 -20.66
CA ILE A 8 -48.92 -41.60 -20.15
C ILE A 8 -47.80 -41.75 -21.19
N ILE A 9 -47.77 -42.85 -21.95
CA ILE A 9 -46.76 -43.09 -23.00
C ILE A 9 -46.92 -42.15 -24.21
N VAL A 10 -48.13 -41.65 -24.49
CA VAL A 10 -48.40 -40.71 -25.60
C VAL A 10 -48.12 -39.25 -25.22
N LEU A 11 -48.05 -38.92 -23.92
CA LEU A 11 -47.76 -37.58 -23.41
C LEU A 11 -46.25 -37.29 -23.21
N VAL A 12 -45.37 -38.30 -23.36
CA VAL A 12 -43.92 -38.09 -23.39
C VAL A 12 -43.48 -37.86 -24.83
N SER A 13 -43.82 -36.68 -25.37
CA SER A 13 -43.18 -36.16 -26.58
C SER A 13 -41.73 -35.79 -26.24
N ILE A 14 -40.81 -36.72 -26.52
CA ILE A 14 -39.38 -36.51 -26.30
C ILE A 14 -38.90 -35.38 -27.21
N TYR A 15 -38.59 -34.22 -26.63
CA TYR A 15 -37.91 -33.14 -27.35
C TYR A 15 -36.45 -33.55 -27.56
N ALA A 16 -36.19 -34.28 -28.65
CA ALA A 16 -34.84 -34.53 -29.12
C ALA A 16 -34.27 -33.23 -29.70
N VAL A 17 -33.36 -32.59 -28.98
CA VAL A 17 -32.55 -31.48 -29.51
C VAL A 17 -31.60 -32.02 -30.57
N ALA A 18 -31.82 -31.63 -31.83
CA ALA A 18 -30.98 -32.03 -32.96
C ALA A 18 -29.73 -31.14 -33.10
N GLN A 19 -28.98 -30.98 -32.02
CA GLN A 19 -27.65 -30.37 -32.05
C GLN A 19 -26.68 -31.33 -32.74
N VAL A 20 -25.90 -30.82 -33.70
CA VAL A 20 -24.98 -31.65 -34.50
C VAL A 20 -23.62 -31.70 -33.82
N GLY A 21 -23.32 -32.81 -33.15
CA GLY A 21 -21.97 -33.11 -32.65
C GLY A 21 -21.14 -33.86 -33.70
N ILE A 22 -19.94 -33.37 -33.99
CA ILE A 22 -18.94 -34.08 -34.80
C ILE A 22 -17.71 -34.31 -33.91
N GLY A 23 -17.47 -35.58 -33.53
CA GLY A 23 -16.38 -35.93 -32.60
C GLY A 23 -16.65 -35.64 -31.12
N THR A 24 -17.88 -35.26 -30.77
CA THR A 24 -18.37 -35.13 -29.40
C THR A 24 -19.79 -35.68 -29.27
N GLU A 25 -20.05 -36.46 -28.21
CA GLU A 25 -21.40 -36.91 -27.83
C GLU A 25 -22.12 -35.87 -26.95
N THR A 26 -21.39 -34.88 -26.44
CA THR A 26 -21.91 -33.76 -25.66
C THR A 26 -21.50 -32.44 -26.33
N PRO A 27 -22.20 -32.01 -27.39
CA PRO A 27 -22.08 -30.67 -27.93
C PRO A 27 -22.32 -29.60 -26.85
N ASP A 28 -21.62 -28.48 -26.95
CA ASP A 28 -21.89 -27.31 -26.10
C ASP A 28 -23.34 -26.81 -26.27
N LEU A 29 -24.00 -26.47 -25.16
CA LEU A 29 -25.41 -26.05 -25.15
C LEU A 29 -25.67 -24.73 -25.89
N SER A 30 -24.64 -23.95 -26.18
CA SER A 30 -24.71 -22.74 -26.99
C SER A 30 -24.55 -22.99 -28.51
N ALA A 31 -24.20 -24.21 -28.93
CA ALA A 31 -23.84 -24.53 -30.31
C ALA A 31 -24.89 -25.41 -31.02
N MET A 32 -25.34 -24.99 -32.20
CA MET A 32 -26.14 -25.84 -33.10
C MET A 32 -25.29 -26.89 -33.83
N LEU A 33 -24.00 -26.61 -34.01
CA LEU A 33 -22.97 -27.48 -34.56
C LEU A 33 -21.71 -27.34 -33.70
N ASP A 34 -21.25 -28.43 -33.09
CA ASP A 34 -20.00 -28.51 -32.32
C ASP A 34 -19.07 -29.55 -32.97
N VAL A 35 -17.83 -29.16 -33.25
CA VAL A 35 -16.84 -29.99 -33.95
C VAL A 35 -15.59 -30.13 -33.07
N LYS A 36 -15.42 -31.29 -32.46
CA LYS A 36 -14.33 -31.60 -31.54
C LYS A 36 -13.34 -32.58 -32.16
N SER A 37 -12.08 -32.18 -32.26
CA SER A 37 -10.99 -33.02 -32.75
C SER A 37 -9.65 -32.56 -32.20
N THR A 38 -8.72 -33.50 -32.02
CA THR A 38 -7.32 -33.23 -31.66
C THR A 38 -6.36 -33.43 -32.84
N GLU A 39 -6.85 -33.90 -33.99
CA GLU A 39 -6.04 -34.31 -35.15
C GLU A 39 -6.49 -33.68 -36.49
N LYS A 40 -7.65 -33.00 -36.51
CA LYS A 40 -8.26 -32.45 -37.73
C LYS A 40 -8.88 -31.08 -37.44
N GLY A 41 -8.75 -30.16 -38.39
CA GLY A 41 -9.42 -28.85 -38.35
C GLY A 41 -10.78 -28.84 -39.06
N PHE A 42 -11.50 -27.72 -38.93
CA PHE A 42 -12.68 -27.42 -39.73
C PHE A 42 -12.29 -26.79 -41.07
N LEU A 43 -12.84 -27.30 -42.17
CA LEU A 43 -12.77 -26.67 -43.49
C LEU A 43 -14.12 -26.02 -43.79
N PRO A 44 -14.28 -24.69 -43.62
CA PRO A 44 -15.49 -23.98 -44.07
C PRO A 44 -15.62 -24.04 -45.61
N PRO A 45 -16.79 -23.69 -46.17
CA PRO A 45 -16.99 -23.62 -47.62
C PRO A 45 -15.89 -22.78 -48.29
N ARG A 46 -15.15 -23.41 -49.22
CA ARG A 46 -14.03 -22.79 -49.96
C ARG A 46 -14.48 -22.40 -51.36
N MET A 47 -14.27 -21.15 -51.75
CA MET A 47 -14.75 -20.62 -53.03
C MET A 47 -14.00 -19.36 -53.46
N THR A 48 -14.05 -19.02 -54.75
CA THR A 48 -13.50 -17.76 -55.27
C THR A 48 -14.34 -16.55 -54.84
N THR A 49 -13.80 -15.34 -54.96
CA THR A 49 -14.51 -14.07 -54.71
C THR A 49 -15.75 -13.96 -55.59
N ALA A 50 -15.64 -14.30 -56.87
CA ALA A 50 -16.79 -14.29 -57.79
C ALA A 50 -17.88 -15.32 -57.39
N GLN A 51 -17.50 -16.46 -56.79
CA GLN A 51 -18.45 -17.45 -56.27
C GLN A 51 -19.08 -17.00 -54.94
N ARG A 52 -18.29 -16.38 -54.05
CA ARG A 52 -18.75 -15.73 -52.82
C ARG A 52 -19.80 -14.68 -53.13
N ASP A 53 -19.52 -13.80 -54.08
CA ASP A 53 -20.42 -12.69 -54.44
C ASP A 53 -21.69 -13.16 -55.18
N ALA A 54 -21.65 -14.37 -55.75
CA ALA A 54 -22.81 -15.03 -56.34
C ALA A 54 -23.67 -15.83 -55.34
N ILE A 55 -23.24 -16.00 -54.07
CA ILE A 55 -24.04 -16.71 -53.06
C ILE A 55 -25.43 -16.07 -52.98
N ASN A 56 -26.47 -16.89 -53.16
CA ASN A 56 -27.87 -16.47 -53.08
C ASN A 56 -28.17 -15.20 -53.90
N GLY A 57 -27.55 -15.07 -55.09
CA GLY A 57 -27.73 -13.93 -55.99
C GLY A 57 -27.19 -12.60 -55.45
N GLY A 58 -26.18 -12.64 -54.57
CA GLY A 58 -25.60 -11.44 -53.94
C GLY A 58 -26.36 -10.97 -52.69
N THR A 59 -27.21 -11.80 -52.11
CA THR A 59 -27.95 -11.49 -50.87
C THR A 59 -27.51 -12.42 -49.74
N PHE A 60 -26.59 -11.94 -48.92
CA PHE A 60 -25.94 -12.73 -47.86
C PHE A 60 -26.68 -12.63 -46.53
N THR A 61 -26.58 -13.68 -45.70
CA THR A 61 -27.09 -13.69 -44.33
C THR A 61 -25.96 -13.30 -43.37
N GLU A 62 -26.27 -12.48 -42.35
CA GLU A 62 -25.33 -12.12 -41.29
C GLU A 62 -24.76 -13.37 -40.60
N GLY A 63 -23.45 -13.35 -40.32
CA GLY A 63 -22.75 -14.48 -39.71
C GLY A 63 -22.39 -15.63 -40.68
N LEU A 64 -22.61 -15.48 -41.99
CA LEU A 64 -22.14 -16.42 -42.99
C LEU A 64 -20.59 -16.41 -43.05
N VAL A 65 -19.95 -17.57 -42.89
CA VAL A 65 -18.48 -17.73 -42.88
C VAL A 65 -18.02 -18.60 -44.06
N ILE A 66 -17.00 -18.14 -44.79
CA ILE A 66 -16.38 -18.84 -45.92
C ILE A 66 -14.85 -18.70 -45.89
N TYR A 67 -14.15 -19.53 -46.67
CA TYR A 67 -12.74 -19.32 -47.01
C TYR A 67 -12.62 -18.90 -48.48
N ASN A 68 -12.16 -17.68 -48.72
CA ASN A 68 -11.96 -17.15 -50.06
C ASN A 68 -10.63 -17.68 -50.63
N THR A 69 -10.70 -18.39 -51.75
CA THR A 69 -9.52 -19.02 -52.38
C THR A 69 -8.73 -18.09 -53.31
N ASP A 70 -9.26 -16.93 -53.68
CA ASP A 70 -8.50 -15.93 -54.44
C ASP A 70 -7.63 -15.11 -53.48
N LEU A 71 -8.19 -14.77 -52.33
CA LEU A 71 -7.52 -13.99 -51.27
C LEU A 71 -6.78 -14.86 -50.25
N ASN A 72 -6.95 -16.19 -50.29
CA ASN A 72 -6.43 -17.16 -49.31
C ASN A 72 -6.84 -16.93 -47.84
N CYS A 73 -8.01 -16.33 -47.61
CA CYS A 73 -8.41 -15.79 -46.31
C CYS A 73 -9.80 -16.24 -45.85
N LEU A 74 -9.96 -16.38 -44.53
CA LEU A 74 -11.28 -16.58 -43.93
C LEU A 74 -12.05 -15.25 -43.96
N GLN A 75 -13.31 -15.28 -44.37
CA GLN A 75 -14.16 -14.10 -44.44
C GLN A 75 -15.53 -14.38 -43.83
N PHE A 76 -16.15 -13.36 -43.24
CA PHE A 76 -17.52 -13.43 -42.76
C PHE A 76 -18.35 -12.19 -43.15
N TRP A 77 -19.66 -12.36 -43.30
CA TRP A 77 -20.58 -11.28 -43.62
C TRP A 77 -21.15 -10.62 -42.35
N ASN A 78 -20.92 -9.32 -42.16
CA ASN A 78 -21.34 -8.55 -40.97
C ASN A 78 -22.70 -7.83 -41.12
N ALA A 79 -23.57 -8.34 -42.01
CA ALA A 79 -24.78 -7.70 -42.52
C ALA A 79 -24.57 -6.54 -43.52
N THR A 80 -23.39 -5.91 -43.57
CA THR A 80 -23.10 -4.73 -44.43
C THR A 80 -22.03 -5.01 -45.49
N GLU A 81 -20.97 -5.71 -45.12
CA GLU A 81 -19.81 -6.04 -45.96
C GLU A 81 -19.15 -7.38 -45.58
N TRP A 82 -18.20 -7.81 -46.41
CA TRP A 82 -17.37 -8.99 -46.15
C TRP A 82 -16.12 -8.58 -45.37
N ILE A 83 -16.07 -8.94 -44.09
CA ILE A 83 -14.88 -8.75 -43.25
C ILE A 83 -13.89 -9.88 -43.49
N SER A 84 -12.62 -9.53 -43.67
CA SER A 84 -11.50 -10.44 -43.88
C SER A 84 -10.69 -10.61 -42.60
N SER A 85 -10.31 -11.84 -42.27
CA SER A 85 -9.47 -12.14 -41.10
C SER A 85 -7.97 -11.91 -41.33
N CYS A 86 -7.58 -11.43 -42.52
CA CYS A 86 -6.19 -11.24 -42.94
C CYS A 86 -5.78 -9.78 -43.04
N ASP A 87 -6.71 -8.85 -42.85
CA ASP A 87 -6.42 -7.42 -42.98
C ASP A 87 -5.56 -7.04 -41.76
N GLY A 88 -4.27 -6.78 -42.00
CA GLY A 88 -3.23 -6.65 -40.96
C GLY A 88 -2.19 -7.79 -40.90
N VAL A 89 -2.31 -8.84 -41.71
CA VAL A 89 -1.28 -9.89 -41.87
C VAL A 89 -0.84 -9.93 -43.33
N GLY A 90 0.33 -9.35 -43.61
CA GLY A 90 0.85 -9.19 -44.98
C GLY A 90 0.75 -10.47 -45.81
N ASN A 91 -0.07 -10.42 -46.86
CA ASN A 91 -0.39 -11.56 -47.71
C ASN A 91 0.86 -11.96 -48.52
N PRO A 92 1.39 -13.20 -48.43
CA PRO A 92 2.63 -13.60 -49.08
C PRO A 92 2.43 -13.92 -50.58
N GLY A 93 1.62 -13.11 -51.28
CA GLY A 93 1.24 -13.27 -52.68
C GLY A 93 1.30 -11.98 -53.50
N ASP A 94 1.31 -10.82 -52.85
CA ASP A 94 1.37 -9.52 -53.52
C ASP A 94 2.84 -9.13 -53.68
N GLY A 95 3.31 -9.16 -54.94
CA GLY A 95 4.72 -8.95 -55.27
C GLY A 95 5.19 -7.55 -54.92
N GLU A 96 6.41 -7.48 -54.37
CA GLU A 96 7.20 -6.28 -54.04
C GLU A 96 6.63 -4.97 -54.60
N ASP A 97 6.06 -4.13 -53.73
CA ASP A 97 6.08 -2.70 -53.98
C ASP A 97 7.54 -2.22 -53.87
N PRO A 98 8.18 -1.78 -54.97
CA PRO A 98 9.58 -1.40 -54.95
C PRO A 98 9.70 0.09 -54.62
N GLY A 99 9.30 0.46 -53.41
CA GLY A 99 9.59 1.75 -52.81
C GLY A 99 8.59 2.86 -53.10
N GLY A 100 7.33 2.66 -52.71
CA GLY A 100 6.51 3.73 -52.16
C GLY A 100 6.47 3.62 -50.63
N GLU A 101 7.08 4.57 -49.92
CA GLU A 101 6.45 4.99 -48.65
C GLU A 101 5.08 5.55 -49.05
N ASP A 102 3.98 4.89 -48.68
CA ASP A 102 2.65 5.45 -48.93
C ASP A 102 2.54 6.76 -48.11
N PRO A 103 2.46 7.95 -48.74
CA PRO A 103 2.41 9.21 -48.02
C PRO A 103 1.06 9.47 -47.33
N GLY A 104 0.20 8.45 -47.24
CA GLY A 104 -1.13 8.51 -46.63
C GLY A 104 -1.50 7.32 -45.73
N ASP A 105 -0.63 6.32 -45.54
CA ASP A 105 -0.86 5.18 -44.62
C ASP A 105 0.02 5.25 -43.35
N GLU A 106 0.36 6.48 -42.94
CA GLU A 106 0.43 6.77 -41.50
C GLU A 106 -1.00 6.69 -40.95
N ASP A 107 -1.52 5.48 -40.67
CA ASP A 107 -2.52 5.35 -39.62
C ASP A 107 -1.86 5.93 -38.37
N PRO A 108 -2.39 7.02 -37.78
CA PRO A 108 -1.70 7.69 -36.69
C PRO A 108 -1.90 6.87 -35.40
N GLU A 109 -1.20 5.73 -35.28
CA GLU A 109 -0.98 5.05 -34.02
C GLU A 109 -0.48 6.09 -33.03
N THR A 110 -1.23 6.30 -31.94
CA THR A 110 -1.06 7.50 -31.13
C THR A 110 0.31 7.48 -30.44
N GLU A 111 1.26 8.18 -31.04
CA GLU A 111 2.62 8.24 -30.52
C GLU A 111 2.76 9.25 -29.38
N TRP A 112 3.15 8.70 -28.22
CA TRP A 112 3.56 9.44 -27.05
C TRP A 112 4.64 8.65 -26.29
N THR A 113 5.58 9.38 -25.71
CA THR A 113 6.67 8.82 -24.90
C THR A 113 6.61 9.36 -23.48
N LEU A 114 6.75 8.48 -22.50
CA LEU A 114 6.95 8.81 -21.10
C LEU A 114 8.35 9.40 -20.93
N THR A 115 8.44 10.57 -20.29
CA THR A 115 9.73 11.24 -20.10
C THR A 115 10.20 11.20 -18.65
N SER A 116 9.29 11.31 -17.68
CA SER A 116 9.59 11.35 -16.25
C SER A 116 8.33 11.29 -15.39
N VAL A 117 8.48 10.92 -14.12
CA VAL A 117 7.47 11.21 -13.09
C VAL A 117 7.64 12.66 -12.64
N ALA A 118 6.58 13.46 -12.74
CA ALA A 118 6.56 14.87 -12.32
C ALA A 118 6.42 15.01 -10.80
N SER A 119 5.48 14.26 -10.20
CA SER A 119 5.28 14.22 -8.75
C SER A 119 4.45 13.01 -8.31
N TYR A 120 4.58 12.66 -7.03
CA TYR A 120 3.60 11.84 -6.32
C TYR A 120 2.83 12.77 -5.38
N ASN A 121 1.52 12.81 -5.51
CA ASN A 121 0.63 13.56 -4.64
C ASN A 121 -0.21 12.57 -3.82
N GLY A 122 -0.61 12.92 -2.61
CA GLY A 122 -1.39 12.03 -1.77
C GLY A 122 -1.21 12.30 -0.29
N ILE A 123 -1.60 11.33 0.53
CA ILE A 123 -1.49 11.45 1.98
C ILE A 123 -0.21 10.73 2.46
N SER A 124 0.95 11.31 2.15
CA SER A 124 2.14 11.18 3.00
C SER A 124 2.42 12.52 3.67
N VAL A 125 2.62 12.50 4.99
CA VAL A 125 3.07 13.69 5.73
C VAL A 125 4.58 13.90 5.62
N ILE A 126 5.37 12.95 5.12
CA ILE A 126 6.84 13.02 5.13
C ILE A 126 7.42 13.46 3.78
N ASP A 127 6.86 13.01 2.65
CA ASP A 127 7.46 13.24 1.33
C ASP A 127 6.46 13.39 0.17
N GLY A 128 6.88 14.10 -0.88
CA GLY A 128 6.22 14.15 -2.19
C GLY A 128 6.57 12.97 -3.12
N GLN A 129 7.03 11.86 -2.54
CA GLN A 129 7.16 10.53 -3.18
C GLN A 129 6.28 9.46 -2.51
N GLY A 130 5.72 9.78 -1.33
CA GLY A 130 4.82 8.88 -0.61
C GLY A 130 3.38 9.11 -1.04
N VAL A 131 2.65 8.02 -1.31
CA VAL A 131 1.24 8.09 -1.72
C VAL A 131 0.26 7.78 -0.59
N SER A 132 0.64 6.90 0.34
CA SER A 132 -0.20 6.49 1.48
C SER A 132 0.62 5.81 2.59
N TYR A 133 -0.09 5.29 3.59
CA TYR A 133 0.44 4.50 4.69
C TYR A 133 0.07 3.01 4.58
N ASN A 134 0.85 2.17 5.24
CA ASN A 134 0.56 0.76 5.38
C ASN A 134 -0.71 0.48 6.21
N GLY A 135 -1.46 -0.56 5.84
CA GLY A 135 -2.65 -0.98 6.59
C GLY A 135 -3.82 0.01 6.56
N GLU A 136 -3.83 0.93 5.60
CA GLU A 136 -4.95 1.83 5.31
C GLU A 136 -5.28 1.74 3.81
N THR A 137 -6.55 2.00 3.47
CA THR A 137 -7.00 2.19 2.08
C THR A 137 -6.19 3.32 1.43
N ILE A 138 -5.71 3.15 0.20
CA ILE A 138 -5.13 4.29 -0.53
C ILE A 138 -6.22 5.36 -0.71
N PRO A 139 -6.02 6.60 -0.26
CA PRO A 139 -7.00 7.67 -0.48
C PRO A 139 -7.12 8.01 -1.98
N ALA A 140 -8.34 8.21 -2.50
CA ALA A 140 -8.59 8.68 -3.88
C ALA A 140 -7.75 9.90 -4.31
N ALA A 141 -7.43 10.79 -3.37
CA ALA A 141 -6.61 11.99 -3.62
C ALA A 141 -5.13 11.68 -3.94
N SER A 142 -4.71 10.43 -3.76
CA SER A 142 -3.34 9.97 -3.97
C SER A 142 -3.15 9.62 -5.43
N THR A 143 -2.34 10.42 -6.12
CA THR A 143 -2.21 10.43 -7.58
C THR A 143 -0.76 10.56 -7.99
N ILE A 144 -0.42 10.09 -9.19
CA ILE A 144 0.93 10.21 -9.74
C ILE A 144 0.83 11.05 -11.01
N THR A 145 1.58 12.15 -11.08
CA THR A 145 1.63 12.97 -12.28
C THR A 145 2.84 12.56 -13.11
N LEU A 146 2.61 12.15 -14.35
CA LEU A 146 3.64 11.83 -15.35
C LEU A 146 3.82 12.99 -16.33
N ASN A 147 5.05 13.22 -16.77
CA ASN A 147 5.38 14.08 -17.91
C ASN A 147 5.51 13.21 -19.17
N VAL A 148 4.80 13.59 -20.23
CA VAL A 148 4.81 12.86 -21.51
C VAL A 148 5.11 13.81 -22.66
N ASN A 149 5.78 13.32 -23.69
CA ASN A 149 5.94 14.03 -24.95
C ASN A 149 5.06 13.37 -26.01
N VAL A 150 4.08 14.11 -26.49
CA VAL A 150 3.09 13.67 -27.48
C VAL A 150 3.57 14.11 -28.86
N THR A 151 3.97 13.19 -29.73
CA THR A 151 4.23 13.51 -31.14
C THR A 151 2.92 13.59 -31.93
N LEU A 152 1.88 12.89 -31.47
CA LEU A 152 0.63 12.72 -32.19
C LEU A 152 -0.61 12.66 -31.27
N THR A 153 -1.68 13.36 -31.66
CA THR A 153 -2.94 13.42 -30.90
C THR A 153 -3.79 12.17 -31.09
N GLY A 154 -4.35 11.64 -30.01
CA GLY A 154 -5.20 10.44 -30.05
C GLY A 154 -5.41 9.83 -28.66
N PRO A 155 -6.05 8.66 -28.57
CA PRO A 155 -6.31 7.98 -27.30
C PRO A 155 -5.03 7.47 -26.62
N TYR A 156 -5.02 7.50 -25.29
CA TYR A 156 -4.04 6.82 -24.46
C TYR A 156 -4.74 5.99 -23.38
N ASN A 157 -4.09 4.90 -22.99
CA ASN A 157 -4.44 4.11 -21.81
C ASN A 157 -3.14 3.72 -21.11
N ILE A 158 -3.00 4.10 -19.85
CA ILE A 158 -1.81 3.89 -19.03
C ILE A 158 -2.25 3.19 -17.75
N ALA A 159 -1.61 2.05 -17.45
CA ALA A 159 -1.82 1.33 -16.20
C ALA A 159 -0.48 0.79 -15.67
N TYR A 160 -0.30 0.93 -14.37
CA TYR A 160 0.79 0.37 -13.59
C TYR A 160 0.18 -0.42 -12.45
N THR A 161 0.43 -1.73 -12.36
CA THR A 161 -0.02 -2.55 -11.23
C THR A 161 1.14 -3.20 -10.49
N HIS A 162 1.15 -3.09 -9.18
CA HIS A 162 2.12 -3.77 -8.34
C HIS A 162 1.63 -5.20 -8.05
N ALA A 163 2.25 -6.19 -8.70
CA ALA A 163 1.82 -7.59 -8.64
C ALA A 163 1.71 -8.19 -7.22
N GLY A 164 2.46 -7.66 -6.24
CA GLY A 164 2.41 -8.12 -4.85
C GLY A 164 1.23 -7.62 -4.03
N THR A 165 0.65 -6.46 -4.38
CA THR A 165 -0.43 -5.83 -3.58
C THR A 165 -1.73 -5.65 -4.36
N GLY A 166 -1.70 -5.70 -5.69
CA GLY A 166 -2.85 -5.32 -6.53
C GLY A 166 -3.12 -3.82 -6.54
N LEU A 167 -2.22 -2.97 -6.03
CA LEU A 167 -2.28 -1.53 -6.19
C LEU A 167 -2.10 -1.19 -7.67
N THR A 168 -3.07 -0.50 -8.25
CA THR A 168 -3.02 0.01 -9.63
C THR A 168 -3.05 1.53 -9.63
N PHE A 169 -2.20 2.15 -10.44
CA PHE A 169 -2.30 3.56 -10.84
C PHE A 169 -2.58 3.61 -12.34
N SER A 170 -3.68 4.24 -12.75
CA SER A 170 -4.08 4.28 -14.16
C SER A 170 -4.72 5.60 -14.60
N ALA A 171 -4.68 5.86 -15.90
CA ALA A 171 -5.41 6.92 -16.57
C ALA A 171 -5.66 6.57 -18.05
N SER A 172 -6.82 6.99 -18.55
CA SER A 172 -7.17 6.89 -19.97
C SER A 172 -7.83 8.19 -20.43
N GLY A 173 -7.58 8.58 -21.67
CA GLY A 173 -8.14 9.79 -22.25
C GLY A 173 -7.61 10.01 -23.66
N ASN A 174 -7.78 11.22 -24.20
CA ASN A 174 -7.23 11.60 -25.50
C ASN A 174 -6.29 12.79 -25.35
N PHE A 175 -5.12 12.74 -26.01
CA PHE A 175 -4.32 13.94 -26.23
C PHE A 175 -4.96 14.78 -27.33
N THR A 176 -5.16 16.07 -27.07
CA THR A 176 -5.76 17.03 -28.00
C THR A 176 -4.74 18.02 -28.59
N ALA A 177 -3.49 17.96 -28.14
CA ALA A 177 -2.37 18.75 -28.68
C ALA A 177 -1.05 17.99 -28.51
N THR A 178 -0.12 18.21 -29.44
CA THR A 178 1.25 17.66 -29.40
C THR A 178 2.16 18.44 -28.44
N GLY A 179 3.38 17.93 -28.23
CA GLY A 179 4.39 18.50 -27.34
C GLY A 179 4.33 17.95 -25.92
N ALA A 180 4.91 18.69 -24.96
CA ALA A 180 4.93 18.30 -23.56
C ALA A 180 3.54 18.42 -22.92
N GLN A 181 3.04 17.30 -22.39
CA GLN A 181 1.76 17.18 -21.68
C GLN A 181 1.98 16.51 -20.32
N THR A 182 0.96 16.54 -19.46
CA THR A 182 0.96 15.77 -18.22
C THR A 182 -0.25 14.83 -18.15
N ILE A 183 -0.06 13.69 -17.49
CA ILE A 183 -1.11 12.73 -17.17
C ILE A 183 -1.14 12.57 -15.65
N THR A 184 -2.33 12.59 -15.06
CA THR A 184 -2.52 12.27 -13.64
C THR A 184 -3.14 10.89 -13.52
N LEU A 185 -2.36 9.93 -13.03
CA LEU A 185 -2.83 8.59 -12.71
C LEU A 185 -3.61 8.61 -11.39
N VAL A 186 -4.78 8.00 -11.38
CA VAL A 186 -5.59 7.75 -10.19
C VAL A 186 -5.37 6.32 -9.69
N ASN A 187 -5.51 6.11 -8.38
CA ASN A 187 -5.35 4.80 -7.78
C ASN A 187 -6.68 4.03 -7.72
N ASN A 188 -6.61 2.71 -7.52
CA ASN A 188 -7.77 1.83 -7.40
C ASN A 188 -8.37 1.71 -5.98
N GLU A 189 -8.00 2.59 -5.05
CA GLU A 189 -8.50 2.67 -3.66
C GLU A 189 -8.42 1.33 -2.89
N ILE A 190 -7.38 0.54 -3.15
CA ILE A 190 -7.18 -0.75 -2.47
C ILE A 190 -6.66 -0.57 -1.03
N ASP A 191 -7.02 -1.49 -0.15
CA ASP A 191 -6.43 -1.63 1.18
C ASP A 191 -5.00 -2.15 1.08
N ILE A 192 -4.02 -1.34 1.50
CA ILE A 192 -2.62 -1.78 1.52
C ILE A 192 -2.38 -2.71 2.70
N PRO A 193 -1.77 -3.89 2.50
CA PRO A 193 -1.43 -4.79 3.61
C PRO A 193 -0.59 -4.08 4.68
N TRP A 194 -0.88 -4.36 5.96
CA TRP A 194 -0.27 -3.67 7.10
C TRP A 194 1.26 -3.88 7.20
N ASP A 195 1.78 -4.92 6.55
CA ASP A 195 3.20 -5.28 6.47
C ASP A 195 3.88 -4.83 5.17
N THR A 196 3.14 -4.29 4.20
CA THR A 196 3.70 -3.65 3.01
C THR A 196 4.32 -2.32 3.39
N ILE A 197 5.64 -2.18 3.21
CA ILE A 197 6.39 -0.97 3.56
C ILE A 197 7.41 -0.65 2.46
N GLY A 198 7.62 0.64 2.20
CA GLY A 198 8.69 1.14 1.35
C GLY A 198 8.31 1.34 -0.11
N MET A 199 9.32 1.32 -0.98
CA MET A 199 9.20 1.65 -2.38
C MET A 199 8.62 0.46 -3.17
N LEU A 200 7.49 0.67 -3.84
CA LEU A 200 6.89 -0.31 -4.73
C LEU A 200 7.37 -0.03 -6.16
N SER A 201 8.21 -0.89 -6.75
CA SER A 201 8.48 -0.80 -8.19
C SER A 201 7.25 -1.26 -8.95
N MET A 202 6.87 -0.51 -9.99
CA MET A 202 5.75 -0.85 -10.85
C MET A 202 6.12 -0.52 -12.29
N SER A 203 6.11 -1.56 -13.12
CA SER A 203 6.29 -1.47 -14.57
C SER A 203 5.00 -1.06 -15.27
N LEU A 204 5.13 -0.40 -16.41
CA LEU A 204 4.02 -0.10 -17.29
C LEU A 204 3.49 -1.41 -17.90
N GLU A 205 2.17 -1.63 -17.88
CA GLU A 205 1.57 -2.88 -18.36
C GLU A 205 1.53 -3.01 -19.90
N THR A 206 1.58 -1.89 -20.62
CA THR A 206 1.33 -1.81 -22.07
C THR A 206 2.33 -0.88 -22.77
N ASN A 207 2.57 -1.12 -24.06
CA ASN A 207 3.50 -0.38 -24.93
C ASN A 207 5.01 -0.59 -24.62
N ALA A 208 5.65 -1.45 -25.41
CA ALA A 208 7.08 -1.80 -25.30
C ALA A 208 8.06 -0.64 -25.60
N ALA A 209 7.61 0.46 -26.23
CA ALA A 209 8.43 1.66 -26.43
C ALA A 209 8.55 2.50 -25.14
N ASN A 210 7.67 2.29 -24.16
CA ASN A 210 7.61 3.06 -22.92
C ASN A 210 8.13 2.23 -21.73
N THR A 211 9.31 2.57 -21.23
CA THR A 211 10.02 1.81 -20.17
C THR A 211 10.15 2.57 -18.83
N LEU A 212 9.36 3.62 -18.63
CA LEU A 212 9.38 4.39 -17.38
C LEU A 212 8.71 3.59 -16.25
N GLU A 213 9.51 3.16 -15.27
CA GLU A 213 9.02 2.65 -13.97
C GLU A 213 8.47 3.80 -13.11
N ILE A 214 7.43 3.49 -12.32
CA ILE A 214 7.05 4.33 -11.17
C ILE A 214 7.46 3.66 -9.86
N SER A 215 7.66 4.46 -8.83
CA SER A 215 8.20 4.01 -7.54
C SER A 215 7.53 4.70 -6.34
N PRO A 216 6.19 4.60 -6.21
CA PRO A 216 5.48 5.16 -5.07
C PRO A 216 5.96 4.54 -3.75
N ILE A 217 6.07 5.37 -2.72
CA ILE A 217 6.49 4.93 -1.37
C ILE A 217 5.25 4.72 -0.49
N ILE A 218 5.20 3.59 0.20
CA ILE A 218 4.30 3.30 1.31
C ILE A 218 5.05 3.58 2.61
N ASP A 219 4.64 4.62 3.33
CA ASP A 219 5.21 4.96 4.64
C ASP A 219 4.56 4.13 5.77
N VAL A 220 5.25 4.00 6.91
CA VAL A 220 4.77 3.24 8.07
C VAL A 220 4.08 4.16 9.06
N LYS A 221 2.77 4.05 9.22
CA LYS A 221 2.01 4.77 10.26
C LYS A 221 1.83 3.90 11.50
N THR A 222 2.09 4.42 12.69
CA THR A 222 1.78 3.72 13.95
C THR A 222 0.27 3.64 14.17
N ILE A 223 -0.18 2.60 14.88
CA ILE A 223 -1.61 2.41 15.14
C ILE A 223 -2.04 3.10 16.45
N PRO A 224 -3.33 3.41 16.62
CA PRO A 224 -3.88 3.83 17.91
C PRO A 224 -3.49 2.85 19.03
N ALA A 225 -3.16 3.40 20.20
CA ALA A 225 -2.77 2.59 21.36
C ALA A 225 -3.81 1.52 21.73
N SER A 226 -5.10 1.80 21.53
CA SER A 226 -6.23 0.88 21.73
C SER A 226 -6.25 -0.32 20.79
N GLU A 227 -5.60 -0.24 19.64
CA GLU A 227 -5.51 -1.31 18.63
C GLU A 227 -4.25 -2.16 18.80
N THR A 228 -3.37 -1.80 19.73
CA THR A 228 -2.13 -2.56 19.98
C THR A 228 -2.46 -3.91 20.59
N GLN A 229 -2.21 -4.98 19.84
CA GLN A 229 -2.38 -6.35 20.35
C GLN A 229 -1.52 -6.56 21.61
N VAL A 230 -2.14 -7.08 22.66
CA VAL A 230 -1.50 -7.39 23.94
C VAL A 230 -1.06 -8.85 23.95
N VAL A 231 0.26 -9.08 23.95
CA VAL A 231 0.87 -10.38 24.19
C VAL A 231 1.87 -10.22 25.33
N GLU A 232 1.85 -11.17 26.25
CA GLU A 232 2.60 -11.12 27.51
C GLU A 232 3.92 -11.90 27.43
N VAL A 233 4.98 -11.29 27.92
CA VAL A 233 6.27 -11.93 28.14
C VAL A 233 6.74 -11.71 29.58
N THR A 234 7.21 -12.77 30.22
CA THR A 234 7.72 -12.71 31.60
C THR A 234 9.23 -12.54 31.58
N SER A 235 9.74 -11.54 32.29
CA SER A 235 11.18 -11.32 32.46
C SER A 235 11.75 -12.16 33.60
N ALA A 236 13.08 -12.26 33.65
CA ALA A 236 13.80 -12.95 34.72
C ALA A 236 13.67 -12.24 36.09
N THR A 237 13.21 -10.98 36.12
CA THR A 237 12.85 -10.27 37.37
C THR A 237 11.46 -10.68 37.90
N GLY A 238 10.70 -11.50 37.16
CA GLY A 238 9.35 -11.94 37.50
C GLY A 238 8.24 -10.96 37.08
N ARG A 239 8.59 -9.84 36.43
CA ARG A 239 7.62 -8.88 35.90
C ARG A 239 7.04 -9.36 34.57
N ILE A 240 5.82 -8.95 34.26
CA ILE A 240 5.18 -9.24 32.97
C ILE A 240 5.16 -7.97 32.13
N TRP A 241 5.65 -8.07 30.90
CA TRP A 241 5.76 -7.00 29.94
C TRP A 241 4.90 -7.28 28.70
N MET A 242 4.56 -6.23 27.94
CA MET A 242 4.14 -6.41 26.55
C MET A 242 5.33 -6.80 25.66
N ASP A 243 5.09 -7.65 24.67
CA ASP A 243 6.10 -8.05 23.67
C ASP A 243 6.42 -6.97 22.61
N ARG A 244 5.63 -5.88 22.57
CA ARG A 244 5.76 -4.75 21.63
C ARG A 244 5.47 -3.41 22.28
N ASP A 245 5.93 -2.33 21.65
CA ASP A 245 5.66 -0.96 22.07
C ASP A 245 4.18 -0.61 21.85
N LEU A 246 3.65 0.29 22.68
CA LEU A 246 2.29 0.81 22.51
C LEU A 246 2.19 1.58 21.19
N GLY A 247 1.28 1.18 20.30
CA GLY A 247 1.13 1.70 18.93
C GLY A 247 1.93 0.95 17.85
N ALA A 248 2.69 -0.08 18.23
CA ALA A 248 3.41 -0.93 17.27
C ALA A 248 2.47 -1.93 16.58
N ARG A 249 2.69 -2.19 15.29
CA ARG A 249 1.91 -3.15 14.50
C ARG A 249 2.28 -4.61 14.81
N ARG A 250 3.54 -4.87 15.15
CA ARG A 250 4.03 -6.21 15.54
C ARG A 250 5.06 -6.17 16.67
N ALA A 251 5.33 -7.34 17.25
CA ALA A 251 6.52 -7.56 18.06
C ALA A 251 7.79 -7.51 17.21
N ALA A 252 8.88 -7.02 17.78
CA ALA A 252 10.12 -6.77 17.06
C ALA A 252 10.73 -8.04 16.46
N THR A 253 10.98 -8.01 15.14
CA THR A 253 11.69 -9.09 14.42
C THR A 253 13.20 -8.84 14.30
N GLY A 254 13.65 -7.61 14.53
CA GLY A 254 15.06 -7.23 14.57
C GLY A 254 15.30 -6.03 15.48
N VAL A 255 16.57 -5.67 15.71
CA VAL A 255 16.96 -4.45 16.45
C VAL A 255 16.33 -3.20 15.80
N ILE A 256 16.35 -3.17 14.47
CA ILE A 256 15.76 -2.14 13.62
C ILE A 256 14.56 -2.75 12.92
N ASP A 257 13.35 -2.34 13.29
CA ASP A 257 12.10 -2.83 12.72
C ASP A 257 11.03 -1.73 12.78
N LEU A 258 10.76 -1.07 11.65
CA LEU A 258 9.80 0.05 11.59
C LEU A 258 8.38 -0.35 12.02
N LEU A 259 8.00 -1.62 11.87
CA LEU A 259 6.67 -2.13 12.23
C LEU A 259 6.56 -2.45 13.74
N SER A 260 7.68 -2.46 14.48
CA SER A 260 7.70 -2.62 15.93
C SER A 260 7.89 -1.31 16.70
N ILE A 261 8.12 -0.18 16.02
CA ILE A 261 8.19 1.13 16.66
C ILE A 261 6.79 1.57 17.08
N GLY A 262 6.64 1.94 18.34
CA GLY A 262 5.38 2.47 18.88
C GLY A 262 5.18 3.98 18.73
N ASN A 263 4.09 4.44 19.33
CA ASN A 263 3.69 5.83 19.45
C ASN A 263 4.67 6.66 20.30
N MET A 264 4.78 7.96 19.99
CA MET A 264 5.66 8.92 20.68
C MET A 264 4.85 9.84 21.59
N ASN A 265 4.54 9.31 22.77
CA ASN A 265 3.65 9.90 23.76
C ASN A 265 4.30 11.06 24.51
N GLN A 266 3.55 12.12 24.83
CA GLN A 266 4.02 13.16 25.76
C GLN A 266 3.77 12.73 27.21
N TRP A 267 4.73 12.97 28.12
CA TRP A 267 4.66 12.35 29.45
C TRP A 267 3.45 12.81 30.25
N GLY A 268 2.65 11.87 30.75
CA GLY A 268 1.44 12.14 31.50
C GLY A 268 0.20 12.45 30.65
N ARG A 269 0.32 12.53 29.32
CA ARG A 269 -0.82 12.77 28.42
C ARG A 269 -1.52 11.45 28.08
N GLY A 270 -2.85 11.48 27.94
CA GLY A 270 -3.59 10.32 27.45
C GLY A 270 -3.39 10.11 25.95
N ASN A 271 -3.69 8.90 25.46
CA ASN A 271 -3.74 8.64 24.02
C ASN A 271 -4.90 9.43 23.41
N ASP A 272 -4.59 10.41 22.56
CA ASP A 272 -5.58 11.27 21.91
C ASP A 272 -5.29 11.48 20.41
N GLY A 273 -4.26 10.81 19.88
CA GLY A 273 -3.78 10.91 18.51
C GLY A 273 -2.54 11.79 18.33
N HIS A 274 -2.12 12.56 19.34
CA HIS A 274 -0.87 13.34 19.29
C HIS A 274 0.38 12.47 19.16
N GLU A 275 0.27 11.25 19.67
CA GLU A 275 1.33 10.26 19.80
C GLU A 275 1.60 9.48 18.49
N ILE A 276 0.68 9.55 17.52
CA ILE A 276 0.76 8.81 16.26
C ILE A 276 1.86 9.41 15.37
N ILE A 277 2.76 8.53 14.91
CA ILE A 277 3.91 8.85 14.06
C ILE A 277 3.77 8.13 12.73
N VAL A 278 4.22 8.81 11.67
CA VAL A 278 4.57 8.18 10.40
C VAL A 278 6.09 8.06 10.34
N PHE A 279 6.60 6.95 9.81
CA PHE A 279 8.01 6.67 9.55
C PHE A 279 8.26 6.41 8.07
N ARG A 280 9.40 6.88 7.57
CA ARG A 280 9.83 6.70 6.19
C ARG A 280 10.84 5.56 6.06
N VAL A 281 10.72 4.78 4.99
CA VAL A 281 11.55 3.57 4.77
C VAL A 281 12.89 3.89 4.07
N ALA A 282 12.91 4.85 3.15
CA ALA A 282 14.10 5.25 2.37
C ALA A 282 13.89 6.63 1.70
N VAL A 283 14.79 7.62 1.69
CA VAL A 283 16.04 7.86 2.46
C VAL A 283 16.12 9.37 2.76
N GLY A 284 16.77 9.80 3.86
CA GLY A 284 16.96 11.23 4.16
C GLY A 284 17.28 11.50 5.63
N SER A 285 17.38 12.77 6.04
CA SER A 285 17.67 13.16 7.44
C SER A 285 16.47 13.05 8.39
N GLN A 286 15.25 12.93 7.87
CA GLN A 286 14.02 12.85 8.66
C GLN A 286 13.35 11.48 8.48
N LEU A 287 13.56 10.58 9.45
CA LEU A 287 13.01 9.22 9.43
C LEU A 287 11.56 9.12 9.95
N GLY A 288 11.03 10.18 10.58
CA GLY A 288 9.65 10.19 11.06
C GLY A 288 9.06 11.58 11.25
N LYS A 289 7.74 11.64 11.41
CA LYS A 289 6.96 12.87 11.64
C LYS A 289 5.67 12.54 12.39
N GLY A 290 5.19 13.45 13.24
CA GLY A 290 3.85 13.32 13.79
C GLY A 290 2.79 13.34 12.70
N PHE A 291 1.82 12.43 12.78
CA PHE A 291 0.69 12.37 11.85
C PHE A 291 -0.21 13.59 12.00
N ASN A 292 -0.56 13.94 13.25
CA ASN A 292 -1.31 15.15 13.56
C ASN A 292 -0.41 16.39 13.66
N SER A 293 -1.01 17.56 13.42
CA SER A 293 -0.35 18.86 13.47
C SER A 293 0.11 19.24 14.87
N THR A 294 0.85 20.35 14.98
CA THR A 294 1.40 20.85 16.24
C THR A 294 0.78 22.16 16.69
N THR A 295 0.77 22.39 18.00
CA THR A 295 0.47 23.69 18.61
C THR A 295 1.55 24.07 19.61
N SER A 296 1.80 25.35 19.84
CA SER A 296 2.65 25.85 20.92
C SER A 296 1.86 26.30 22.16
N THR A 297 0.52 26.21 22.10
CA THR A 297 -0.36 26.53 23.22
C THR A 297 -0.31 25.39 24.24
N LEU A 298 0.18 25.67 25.44
CA LEU A 298 0.24 24.69 26.53
C LEU A 298 -1.15 24.39 27.09
N SER A 299 -1.39 23.13 27.47
CA SER A 299 -2.66 22.70 28.05
C SER A 299 -2.88 23.27 29.46
N PRO A 300 -4.06 23.84 29.77
CA PRO A 300 -4.41 24.25 31.13
C PRO A 300 -4.85 23.07 32.02
N SER A 301 -5.06 21.88 31.45
CA SER A 301 -5.62 20.70 32.13
C SER A 301 -4.83 19.43 31.81
N ASP A 302 -5.26 18.29 32.37
CA ASP A 302 -4.73 16.96 32.04
C ASP A 302 -5.21 16.42 30.68
N VAL A 303 -6.17 17.08 30.01
CA VAL A 303 -6.73 16.64 28.72
C VAL A 303 -6.88 17.87 27.81
N PRO A 304 -5.99 18.06 26.80
CA PRO A 304 -5.98 19.26 25.96
C PRO A 304 -7.25 19.50 25.12
N GLY A 305 -8.05 18.46 24.88
CA GLY A 305 -9.25 18.55 24.03
C GLY A 305 -8.97 18.53 22.52
N HIS A 306 -7.72 18.26 22.12
CA HIS A 306 -7.30 18.15 20.72
C HIS A 306 -6.20 17.10 20.55
N ASN A 307 -6.04 16.56 19.34
CA ASN A 307 -5.01 15.57 19.00
C ASN A 307 -3.66 16.17 18.57
N GLN A 308 -3.48 17.49 18.64
CA GLN A 308 -2.24 18.14 18.24
C GLN A 308 -1.11 17.85 19.23
N PHE A 309 0.12 17.66 18.76
CA PHE A 309 1.30 17.56 19.61
C PHE A 309 1.71 18.95 20.10
N ILE A 310 1.90 19.10 21.42
CA ILE A 310 2.16 20.41 22.04
C ILE A 310 3.67 20.63 22.10
N THR A 311 4.18 21.58 21.33
CA THR A 311 5.61 21.95 21.33
C THR A 311 5.92 22.96 22.43
N THR A 312 7.15 22.94 22.94
CA THR A 312 7.61 23.85 24.00
C THR A 312 8.91 24.53 23.57
N SER A 313 8.95 25.86 23.52
CA SER A 313 10.06 26.58 22.87
C SER A 313 11.24 26.99 23.77
N SER A 314 11.20 26.73 25.09
CA SER A 314 12.37 26.62 26.03
C SER A 314 12.02 26.76 27.52
N GLY A 315 10.84 27.30 27.88
CA GLY A 315 10.55 27.70 29.27
C GLY A 315 10.13 26.58 30.22
N THR A 316 9.12 25.77 29.85
CA THR A 316 8.48 24.82 30.78
C THR A 316 9.03 23.40 30.69
N ASN A 317 9.46 22.97 29.50
CA ASN A 317 9.75 21.56 29.17
C ASN A 317 8.56 20.59 29.45
N ASP A 318 7.34 21.13 29.56
CA ASP A 318 6.10 20.40 29.83
C ASP A 318 5.02 20.90 28.84
N TRP A 319 4.19 19.99 28.33
CA TRP A 319 3.06 20.31 27.46
C TRP A 319 1.90 20.96 28.22
N ARG A 320 1.89 20.85 29.56
CA ARG A 320 0.96 21.57 30.44
C ARG A 320 1.52 22.93 30.84
N ALA A 321 0.63 23.91 31.00
CA ALA A 321 0.96 25.25 31.50
C ALA A 321 1.36 25.23 32.99
N THR A 322 0.76 24.32 33.76
CA THR A 322 1.11 24.02 35.15
C THR A 322 1.76 22.64 35.21
N ARG A 323 2.70 22.39 36.12
CA ARG A 323 3.28 21.05 36.31
C ARG A 323 2.26 20.13 37.01
N ASN A 324 2.08 18.90 36.52
CA ASN A 324 1.40 17.81 37.25
C ASN A 324 2.22 16.52 37.11
N ASP A 325 2.60 15.93 38.23
CA ASP A 325 3.45 14.74 38.31
C ASP A 325 2.68 13.52 38.87
N ALA A 326 1.39 13.67 39.19
CA ALA A 326 0.50 12.59 39.61
C ALA A 326 -0.13 11.82 38.43
N LEU A 327 0.25 12.16 37.20
CA LEU A 327 -0.16 11.47 35.98
C LEU A 327 0.62 10.16 35.80
N TRP A 328 0.00 9.17 35.17
CA TRP A 328 0.56 7.83 34.92
C TRP A 328 0.98 7.04 36.18
N GLN A 329 0.52 7.42 37.37
CA GLN A 329 0.88 6.76 38.63
C GLN A 329 0.09 5.46 38.85
N GLY A 330 0.66 4.34 38.39
CA GLY A 330 0.09 3.00 38.57
C GLY A 330 -1.02 2.66 37.56
N VAL A 331 -1.63 1.48 37.73
CA VAL A 331 -2.65 0.94 36.80
C VAL A 331 -3.89 1.86 36.72
N SER A 332 -4.34 2.37 37.87
CA SER A 332 -5.43 3.35 37.96
C SER A 332 -4.97 4.81 37.84
N GLY A 333 -3.74 5.05 37.35
CA GLY A 333 -3.18 6.39 37.19
C GLY A 333 -3.95 7.20 36.15
N VAL A 334 -4.16 8.49 36.43
CA VAL A 334 -4.77 9.42 35.45
C VAL A 334 -3.96 9.40 34.16
N ASN A 335 -4.67 9.35 33.03
CA ASN A 335 -4.12 9.27 31.67
C ASN A 335 -3.25 8.04 31.37
N ASN A 336 -3.26 6.98 32.18
CA ASN A 336 -2.50 5.75 31.89
C ASN A 336 -2.78 5.27 30.45
N PRO A 337 -1.79 5.29 29.54
CA PRO A 337 -2.00 5.00 28.13
C PRO A 337 -1.99 3.49 27.85
N CYS A 338 -1.57 2.68 28.82
CA CYS A 338 -1.46 1.25 28.68
C CYS A 338 -2.82 0.53 28.73
N PRO A 339 -2.94 -0.65 28.11
CA PRO A 339 -4.14 -1.49 28.18
C PRO A 339 -4.54 -1.86 29.62
N SER A 340 -5.78 -2.32 29.80
CA SER A 340 -6.33 -2.69 31.11
C SER A 340 -5.42 -3.67 31.87
N GLY A 341 -5.15 -3.37 33.14
CA GLY A 341 -4.25 -4.15 34.00
C GLY A 341 -2.76 -3.82 33.84
N PHE A 342 -2.36 -3.10 32.79
CA PHE A 342 -0.99 -2.64 32.57
C PHE A 342 -0.81 -1.17 32.97
N ARG A 343 0.45 -0.77 33.10
CA ARG A 343 0.90 0.60 33.40
C ARG A 343 2.27 0.85 32.76
N LEU A 344 2.76 2.08 32.87
CA LEU A 344 4.19 2.34 32.67
C LEU A 344 5.01 1.70 33.81
N PRO A 345 6.25 1.25 33.50
CA PRO A 345 7.19 0.80 34.50
C PRO A 345 7.78 1.96 35.28
N THR A 346 8.22 1.70 36.51
CA THR A 346 9.04 2.65 37.26
C THR A 346 10.48 2.67 36.73
N SER A 347 11.21 3.73 37.06
CA SER A 347 12.68 3.81 36.91
C SER A 347 13.39 2.56 37.42
N ASP A 348 12.98 2.08 38.60
CA ASP A 348 13.64 1.01 39.32
C ASP A 348 13.34 -0.35 38.67
N GLU A 349 12.13 -0.51 38.13
CA GLU A 349 11.73 -1.70 37.37
C GLU A 349 12.56 -1.85 36.09
N ILE A 350 12.69 -0.79 35.27
CA ILE A 350 13.59 -0.87 34.10
C ILE A 350 15.06 -1.01 34.54
N GLN A 351 15.50 -0.30 35.58
CA GLN A 351 16.89 -0.40 36.05
C GLN A 351 17.25 -1.83 36.49
N ASN A 352 16.30 -2.56 37.07
CA ASN A 352 16.46 -3.97 37.39
C ASN A 352 16.57 -4.84 36.13
N GLU A 353 15.75 -4.61 35.08
CA GLU A 353 15.89 -5.32 33.80
C GLU A 353 17.25 -5.04 33.12
N ILE A 354 17.72 -3.79 33.14
CA ILE A 354 19.03 -3.38 32.60
C ILE A 354 20.15 -4.18 33.27
N VAL A 355 20.14 -4.28 34.60
CA VAL A 355 21.15 -5.04 35.36
C VAL A 355 21.00 -6.54 35.11
N GLN A 356 19.77 -7.07 35.20
CA GLN A 356 19.48 -8.50 35.07
C GLN A 356 19.91 -9.08 33.72
N TYR A 357 19.78 -8.32 32.63
CA TYR A 357 20.18 -8.73 31.29
C TYR A 357 21.50 -8.13 30.81
N SER A 358 22.19 -7.35 31.65
CA SER A 358 23.42 -6.61 31.27
C SER A 358 23.25 -5.80 29.98
N ILE A 359 22.13 -5.07 29.88
CA ILE A 359 21.79 -4.26 28.71
C ILE A 359 22.79 -3.10 28.59
N THR A 360 23.58 -3.10 27.53
CA THR A 360 24.62 -2.10 27.24
C THR A 360 24.50 -1.52 25.83
N SER A 361 23.69 -2.13 24.97
CA SER A 361 23.56 -1.83 23.55
C SER A 361 22.18 -2.26 23.03
N ALA A 362 21.78 -1.72 21.88
CA ALA A 362 20.54 -2.10 21.21
C ALA A 362 20.47 -3.61 20.87
N ALA A 363 21.61 -4.24 20.58
CA ALA A 363 21.69 -5.69 20.37
C ALA A 363 21.40 -6.48 21.66
N THR A 364 21.97 -6.08 22.80
CA THR A 364 21.67 -6.71 24.10
C THR A 364 20.24 -6.44 24.57
N ALA A 365 19.67 -5.27 24.26
CA ALA A 365 18.28 -4.94 24.59
C ALA A 365 17.29 -5.80 23.79
N PHE A 366 17.57 -6.02 22.50
CA PHE A 366 16.80 -6.90 21.62
C PHE A 366 16.94 -8.39 21.99
N ALA A 367 18.06 -8.80 22.58
CA ALA A 367 18.29 -10.17 23.05
C ALA A 367 17.48 -10.55 24.32
N THR A 368 16.83 -9.58 24.99
CA THR A 368 15.93 -9.84 26.11
C THR A 368 14.61 -10.50 25.66
N PRO A 369 13.85 -11.17 26.55
CA PRO A 369 12.51 -11.68 26.22
C PRO A 369 11.54 -10.60 25.71
N MET A 370 11.72 -9.34 26.14
CA MET A 370 10.93 -8.19 25.72
C MET A 370 11.27 -7.69 24.31
N LYS A 371 12.41 -8.11 23.74
CA LYS A 371 12.91 -7.68 22.43
C LYS A 371 12.80 -6.16 22.22
N PHE A 372 13.41 -5.39 23.11
CA PHE A 372 13.43 -3.93 22.97
C PHE A 372 14.13 -3.54 21.65
N SER A 373 13.37 -2.96 20.73
CA SER A 373 13.83 -2.45 19.43
C SER A 373 14.11 -0.95 19.48
N THR A 374 14.78 -0.43 18.45
CA THR A 374 15.00 1.01 18.28
C THR A 374 13.69 1.78 18.22
N THR A 375 13.59 2.87 18.98
CA THR A 375 12.36 3.69 19.06
C THR A 375 12.52 5.03 18.35
N GLY A 376 13.73 5.60 18.37
CA GLY A 376 13.91 7.04 18.11
C GLY A 376 13.26 7.91 19.19
N VAL A 377 13.26 9.23 18.98
CA VAL A 377 12.62 10.22 19.86
C VAL A 377 12.03 11.37 19.05
N ARG A 378 10.88 11.91 19.49
CA ARG A 378 10.35 13.20 19.01
C ARG A 378 10.72 14.27 20.03
N ASN A 379 11.58 15.22 19.69
CA ASN A 379 11.92 16.27 20.63
C ASN A 379 10.72 17.21 20.88
N PHE A 380 10.79 17.98 21.96
CA PHE A 380 9.75 18.94 22.37
C PHE A 380 9.55 20.12 21.38
N SER A 381 10.44 20.26 20.39
CA SER A 381 10.36 21.23 19.28
C SER A 381 9.85 20.60 17.98
N ASN A 382 9.28 19.39 18.04
CA ASN A 382 8.76 18.61 16.90
C ASN A 382 9.80 18.16 15.86
N THR A 383 11.10 18.20 16.16
CA THR A 383 12.09 17.46 15.37
C THR A 383 12.05 15.99 15.77
N PHE A 384 11.79 15.09 14.81
CA PHE A 384 12.04 13.66 15.03
C PHE A 384 13.54 13.41 14.88
N ALA A 385 14.18 12.92 15.93
CA ALA A 385 15.62 12.74 15.98
C ALA A 385 15.99 11.26 16.11
N THR A 386 16.55 10.74 15.02
CA THR A 386 17.55 9.67 15.06
C THR A 386 18.89 10.32 14.77
N THR A 387 19.90 10.09 15.61
CA THR A 387 21.16 10.86 15.59
C THR A 387 21.81 10.84 14.21
N ALA A 388 22.12 12.00 13.65
CA ALA A 388 22.57 12.12 12.27
C ALA A 388 23.85 11.30 11.99
N GLY A 389 23.85 10.53 10.89
CA GLY A 389 25.04 9.83 10.38
C GLY A 389 25.31 8.43 10.96
N ALA A 390 24.54 7.97 11.95
CA ALA A 390 24.59 6.58 12.42
C ALA A 390 23.16 6.01 12.50
N GLY A 391 22.97 4.77 12.04
CA GLY A 391 21.66 4.14 11.95
C GLY A 391 20.93 4.01 13.30
N PHE A 392 19.64 3.67 13.23
CA PHE A 392 18.75 3.43 14.36
C PHE A 392 19.48 2.70 15.52
N GLN A 393 19.74 3.42 16.61
CA GLN A 393 20.40 2.90 17.81
C GLN A 393 19.68 3.31 19.08
N ASN A 394 19.18 4.55 19.13
CA ASN A 394 18.45 5.11 20.27
C ASN A 394 17.22 4.24 20.63
N ILE A 395 17.25 3.59 21.80
CA ILE A 395 16.11 2.91 22.42
C ILE A 395 15.73 3.73 23.66
N ASN A 396 14.61 4.45 23.62
CA ASN A 396 14.20 5.32 24.71
C ASN A 396 12.73 5.11 25.10
N TYR A 397 12.50 4.84 26.38
CA TYR A 397 11.18 4.58 26.95
C TYR A 397 10.84 5.56 28.07
N TRP A 398 9.55 5.89 28.20
CA TRP A 398 9.06 6.56 29.40
C TRP A 398 9.03 5.62 30.61
N THR A 399 9.26 6.20 31.80
CA THR A 399 8.93 5.59 33.09
C THR A 399 7.81 6.38 33.76
N SER A 400 7.09 5.77 34.69
CA SER A 400 6.13 6.48 35.54
C SER A 400 6.79 7.33 36.63
N THR A 401 8.10 7.19 36.88
CA THR A 401 8.75 7.87 38.02
C THR A 401 8.98 9.36 37.72
N ALA A 402 8.26 10.23 38.43
CA ALA A 402 8.48 11.66 38.41
C ALA A 402 9.68 12.09 39.27
N ILE A 403 10.31 13.22 38.93
CA ILE A 403 11.45 13.77 39.68
C ILE A 403 10.94 14.75 40.74
N THR A 404 10.92 14.32 42.00
CA THR A 404 10.60 15.19 43.15
C THR A 404 11.74 16.16 43.47
N GLY A 405 11.41 17.31 44.08
CA GLY A 405 12.39 18.26 44.64
C GLY A 405 12.78 19.46 43.76
N GLY A 406 12.49 19.43 42.44
CA GLY A 406 12.83 20.52 41.52
C GLY A 406 14.30 20.52 41.10
N ILE A 407 14.55 20.73 39.80
CA ILE A 407 15.90 20.72 39.23
C ILE A 407 16.42 22.18 39.17
N PRO A 408 17.71 22.44 39.47
CA PRO A 408 18.32 23.75 39.25
C PRO A 408 18.03 24.25 37.82
N GLY A 409 17.41 25.42 37.71
CA GLY A 409 16.95 25.99 36.44
C GLY A 409 15.44 25.85 36.14
N GLY A 410 14.66 25.18 37.00
CA GLY A 410 13.18 25.23 36.94
C GLY A 410 12.50 24.39 35.84
N LEU A 411 13.25 23.57 35.12
CA LEU A 411 12.75 22.77 34.01
C LEU A 411 11.97 21.54 34.49
N ASN A 412 10.80 21.27 33.89
CA ASN A 412 10.03 20.07 34.20
C ASN A 412 10.58 18.84 33.47
N ARG A 413 11.11 17.88 34.24
CA ARG A 413 11.68 16.63 33.73
C ARG A 413 11.17 15.45 34.55
N VAL A 414 11.22 14.28 33.94
CA VAL A 414 10.83 12.97 34.48
C VAL A 414 11.91 11.95 34.14
N TYR A 415 11.87 10.77 34.78
CA TYR A 415 12.79 9.70 34.41
C TYR A 415 12.34 8.99 33.13
N SER A 416 13.28 8.81 32.22
CA SER A 416 13.19 7.95 31.04
C SER A 416 14.24 6.84 31.17
N ALA A 417 14.07 5.75 30.42
CA ALA A 417 15.12 4.75 30.26
C ALA A 417 15.72 4.84 28.87
N GLN A 418 17.04 4.76 28.79
CA GLN A 418 17.77 4.59 27.55
C GLN A 418 18.46 3.22 27.57
N LEU A 419 18.33 2.41 26.51
CA LEU A 419 18.78 1.00 26.48
C LEU A 419 19.91 0.72 25.47
N ASP A 420 20.57 1.75 24.95
CA ASP A 420 21.59 1.66 23.90
C ASP A 420 22.93 2.31 24.25
N ASN A 421 23.94 2.10 23.39
CA ASN A 421 25.32 2.55 23.58
C ASN A 421 25.57 3.92 22.96
N SER A 422 24.76 4.93 23.31
CA SER A 422 25.17 6.33 23.06
C SER A 422 26.38 6.69 23.94
N SER A 423 26.91 7.91 23.79
CA SER A 423 27.99 8.45 24.65
C SER A 423 27.74 8.30 26.16
N ASP A 424 26.47 8.19 26.56
CA ASP A 424 26.03 8.21 27.95
C ASP A 424 25.69 6.80 28.47
N GLY A 425 25.71 5.79 27.61
CA GLY A 425 25.40 4.37 27.91
C GLY A 425 23.95 4.09 28.34
N ALA A 426 23.60 2.81 28.41
CA ALA A 426 22.29 2.36 28.89
C ALA A 426 22.08 2.70 30.38
N GLY A 427 20.87 3.13 30.73
CA GLY A 427 20.52 3.52 32.10
C GLY A 427 19.33 4.49 32.17
N ILE A 428 18.96 4.86 33.38
CA ILE A 428 17.90 5.86 33.63
C ILE A 428 18.43 7.28 33.37
N LYS A 429 17.72 8.05 32.55
CA LYS A 429 18.03 9.43 32.15
C LYS A 429 16.93 10.38 32.63
N GLN A 430 17.21 11.69 32.62
CA GLN A 430 16.23 12.73 32.92
C GLN A 430 15.81 13.44 31.63
N THR A 431 14.51 13.56 31.37
CA THR A 431 13.99 14.03 30.06
C THR A 431 12.85 15.05 30.22
N PRO A 432 12.78 16.10 29.38
CA PRO A 432 11.63 17.01 29.27
C PRO A 432 10.30 16.30 29.01
N LYS A 433 9.27 16.58 29.82
CA LYS A 433 7.92 15.98 29.72
C LYS A 433 7.21 16.29 28.39
N GLY A 434 7.54 17.42 27.76
CA GLY A 434 7.03 17.83 26.45
C GLY A 434 7.59 17.05 25.26
N GLY A 435 8.62 16.22 25.44
CA GLY A 435 9.10 15.32 24.38
C GLY A 435 8.12 14.16 24.11
N GLY A 436 8.24 13.54 22.93
CA GLY A 436 7.53 12.32 22.55
C GLY A 436 8.45 11.11 22.59
N TYR A 437 8.12 10.12 23.41
CA TYR A 437 8.91 8.89 23.60
C TYR A 437 8.00 7.66 23.57
N ALA A 438 8.60 6.50 23.27
CA ALA A 438 7.88 5.24 23.26
C ALA A 438 7.44 4.82 24.67
N VAL A 439 6.38 4.00 24.71
CA VAL A 439 5.87 3.39 25.94
C VAL A 439 5.91 1.88 25.76
N ARG A 440 6.64 1.19 26.64
CA ARG A 440 6.52 -0.25 26.83
C ARG A 440 5.83 -0.52 28.15
N CYS A 441 4.68 -1.17 28.10
CA CYS A 441 3.84 -1.39 29.27
C CYS A 441 4.27 -2.63 30.08
N ILE A 442 4.11 -2.55 31.40
CA ILE A 442 4.39 -3.59 32.39
C ILE A 442 3.12 -3.87 33.22
N LYS A 443 3.01 -5.08 33.79
CA LYS A 443 2.06 -5.42 34.84
C LYS A 443 2.69 -6.36 35.88
N ASN A 444 1.94 -6.55 36.97
CA ASN A 444 2.42 -7.00 38.29
C ASN A 444 3.44 -5.99 38.85
#